data_AF-A0A955UMX2-F1
#
_entry.id   AF-A0A955UMX2-F1
#
_cell.length_a   1.000
_cell.length_b   1.000
_cell.length_c   1.000
_cell.angle_alpha   90.00
_cell.angle_beta   90.00
_cell.angle_gamma   90.00
#
_symmetry.space_group_name_H-M   'P 1'
#
loop_
_entity.id
_entity.type
_entity.pdbx_description
1 polymer ?
#
loop_
_entity_poly.entity_id
_entity_poly.type
_entity_poly.pdbx_seq_one_letter_code
_entity_poly.pdbx_strand_id
1 'polypeptide(L)'
;MHASAASPVDVDDRSLRAAITTPFWDAFLSGGLALVGMSLVLLWVATGHAAAIDPERFFALTILINTPHFLVSYRVLYASRARIRAHPWASLVVPAGLVATLVFVATTERPGPIVSSLVLAGSIYLAWHYAGQTWGMVATFARLEGIRFTDLERAGLRAGPRALIALHVFFALTGRFPPRSWIDPATWVAGFTLGFQVVLVVAVVTCGLGIACLVTARRRHGRMPARVVLPWASLFVWYPFWYFVPGGFFFVQLSHALQYLAFPLRVEVNRFASTQTRTPGQRRVHAIASYVVLVGVGAVVLHGPPLAAHAFGEGWYSTPWARTLLLALTSCVGLHHYFVDGAIWKLRDADVREMLFSHLDERAVGGGPDQPLPRSLPRGLVNT
;
A
#
# COMPACT_ATOMS: atom_id res chain seq x y z
N MET A 1 -39.92 42.94 12.74
CA MET A 1 -38.77 42.04 12.97
C MET A 1 -39.08 40.70 12.33
N HIS A 2 -38.68 40.50 11.08
CA HIS A 2 -38.76 39.19 10.43
C HIS A 2 -37.36 38.58 10.41
N ALA A 3 -37.17 37.52 11.20
CA ALA A 3 -35.95 36.73 11.19
C ALA A 3 -35.86 36.00 9.84
N SER A 4 -34.87 36.39 9.04
CA SER A 4 -34.47 35.67 7.83
C SER A 4 -33.84 34.34 8.26
N ALA A 5 -34.53 33.24 8.00
CA ALA A 5 -33.99 31.91 8.14
C ALA A 5 -32.86 31.74 7.11
N ALA A 6 -31.64 31.52 7.59
CA ALA A 6 -30.51 31.17 6.75
C ALA A 6 -30.85 29.89 5.98
N SER A 7 -30.92 29.99 4.66
CA SER A 7 -31.09 28.84 3.78
C SER A 7 -29.94 27.84 4.02
N PRO A 8 -30.21 26.53 4.01
CA PRO A 8 -29.16 25.54 4.10
C PRO A 8 -28.21 25.76 2.92
N VAL A 9 -26.93 25.92 3.22
CA VAL A 9 -25.86 25.98 2.22
C VAL A 9 -25.98 24.72 1.39
N ASP A 10 -26.44 24.89 0.15
CA ASP A 10 -26.51 23.84 -0.86
C ASP A 10 -25.06 23.41 -1.12
N VAL A 11 -24.63 22.34 -0.45
CA VAL A 11 -23.31 21.73 -0.69
C VAL A 11 -23.37 21.18 -2.10
N ASP A 12 -22.86 21.97 -3.04
CA ASP A 12 -22.81 21.71 -4.49
C ASP A 12 -22.59 20.20 -4.74
N ASP A 13 -23.61 19.55 -5.31
CA ASP A 13 -23.69 18.10 -5.62
C ASP A 13 -22.48 17.62 -6.47
N ARG A 14 -21.73 18.55 -7.05
CA ARG A 14 -20.47 18.27 -7.78
C ARG A 14 -19.30 17.93 -6.85
N SER A 15 -19.24 18.50 -5.64
CA SER A 15 -18.23 18.13 -4.63
C SER A 15 -18.41 16.69 -4.13
N LEU A 16 -19.63 16.15 -4.20
CA LEU A 16 -19.97 14.76 -3.86
C LEU A 16 -19.45 13.73 -4.89
N ARG A 17 -18.89 14.17 -6.03
CA ARG A 17 -18.42 13.29 -7.11
C ARG A 17 -16.89 13.14 -7.21
N ALA A 18 -16.11 13.90 -6.43
CA ALA A 18 -14.66 13.77 -6.45
C ALA A 18 -14.24 12.34 -6.01
N ALA A 19 -13.56 11.61 -6.87
CA ALA A 19 -13.22 10.19 -6.67
C ALA A 19 -11.95 9.82 -7.43
N ILE A 20 -11.19 8.86 -6.91
CA ILE A 20 -10.04 8.30 -7.64
C ILE A 20 -10.52 7.44 -8.80
N THR A 21 -11.63 6.72 -8.65
CA THR A 21 -12.27 5.94 -9.74
C THR A 21 -13.73 6.33 -9.82
N THR A 22 -14.53 5.79 -8.92
CA THR A 22 -15.89 6.21 -8.55
C THR A 22 -16.04 5.98 -7.04
N PRO A 23 -16.98 6.64 -6.34
CA PRO A 23 -17.14 6.43 -4.90
C PRO A 23 -17.33 4.96 -4.49
N PHE A 24 -18.07 4.19 -5.30
CA PHE A 24 -18.28 2.76 -5.08
C PHE A 24 -16.98 1.96 -5.24
N TRP A 25 -16.28 2.10 -6.37
CA TRP A 25 -15.06 1.33 -6.64
C TRP A 25 -13.91 1.73 -5.73
N ASP A 26 -13.83 3.02 -5.37
CA ASP A 26 -12.91 3.51 -4.34
C ASP A 26 -13.16 2.76 -3.03
N ALA A 27 -14.40 2.72 -2.54
CA ALA A 27 -14.73 2.03 -1.29
C ALA A 27 -14.50 0.51 -1.35
N PHE A 28 -14.91 -0.12 -2.46
CA PHE A 28 -14.83 -1.57 -2.63
C PHE A 28 -13.38 -2.06 -2.76
N LEU A 29 -12.58 -1.46 -3.63
CA LEU A 29 -11.20 -1.88 -3.89
C LEU A 29 -10.24 -1.46 -2.77
N SER A 30 -10.49 -0.31 -2.14
CA SER A 30 -9.64 0.19 -1.05
C SER A 30 -9.84 -0.52 0.29
N GLY A 31 -10.76 -1.47 0.39
CA GLY A 31 -10.89 -2.27 1.60
C GLY A 31 -12.18 -3.08 1.68
N GLY A 32 -13.27 -2.63 1.06
CA GLY A 32 -14.56 -3.32 1.14
C GLY A 32 -14.50 -4.81 0.77
N LEU A 33 -13.84 -5.14 -0.34
CA LEU A 33 -13.69 -6.52 -0.80
C LEU A 33 -12.88 -7.36 0.22
N ALA A 34 -11.74 -6.85 0.68
CA ALA A 34 -10.90 -7.55 1.64
C ALA A 34 -11.61 -7.74 2.99
N LEU A 35 -12.27 -6.69 3.48
CA LEU A 35 -13.02 -6.70 4.72
C LEU A 35 -14.12 -7.77 4.69
N VAL A 36 -14.98 -7.77 3.67
CA VAL A 36 -16.06 -8.74 3.56
C VAL A 36 -15.52 -10.14 3.35
N GLY A 37 -14.63 -10.34 2.37
CA GLY A 37 -14.11 -11.66 2.02
C GLY A 37 -13.36 -12.33 3.18
N MET A 38 -12.44 -11.60 3.84
CA MET A 38 -11.68 -12.14 4.96
C MET A 38 -12.56 -12.35 6.20
N SER A 39 -13.54 -11.47 6.47
CA SER A 39 -14.45 -11.65 7.61
C SER A 39 -15.34 -12.89 7.45
N LEU A 40 -15.83 -13.16 6.23
CA LEU A 40 -16.62 -14.35 5.94
C LEU A 40 -15.81 -15.64 6.17
N VAL A 41 -14.55 -15.67 5.73
CA VAL A 41 -13.65 -16.81 5.97
C VAL A 41 -13.32 -16.93 7.46
N LEU A 42 -13.09 -15.82 8.17
CA LEU A 42 -12.86 -15.86 9.62
C LEU A 42 -14.09 -16.38 10.38
N LEU A 43 -15.30 -16.03 9.94
CA LEU A 43 -16.54 -16.58 10.49
C LEU A 43 -16.65 -18.08 10.22
N TRP A 44 -16.32 -18.52 9.01
CA TRP A 44 -16.24 -19.94 8.66
C TRP A 44 -15.26 -20.70 9.58
N VAL A 45 -14.07 -20.14 9.80
CA VAL A 45 -13.08 -20.70 10.74
C VAL A 45 -13.60 -20.71 12.18
N ALA A 46 -14.24 -19.64 12.63
CA ALA A 46 -14.81 -19.53 13.97
C ALA A 46 -15.92 -20.55 14.25
N THR A 47 -16.57 -21.06 13.21
CA THR A 47 -17.57 -22.14 13.31
C THR A 47 -16.97 -23.55 13.31
N GLY A 48 -15.64 -23.67 13.42
CA GLY A 48 -14.92 -24.93 13.54
C GLY A 48 -14.44 -25.54 12.22
N HIS A 49 -14.64 -24.85 11.10
CA HIS A 49 -14.21 -25.34 9.80
C HIS A 49 -12.76 -24.94 9.50
N ALA A 50 -11.97 -25.84 8.91
CA ALA A 50 -10.64 -25.50 8.45
C ALA A 50 -10.70 -24.61 7.20
N ALA A 51 -9.82 -23.62 7.13
CA ALA A 51 -9.52 -22.86 5.92
C ALA A 51 -8.01 -22.78 5.76
N ALA A 52 -7.52 -22.93 4.54
CA ALA A 52 -6.12 -22.73 4.20
C ALA A 52 -6.03 -22.12 2.80
N ILE A 53 -5.04 -21.26 2.62
CA ILE A 53 -4.71 -20.67 1.33
C ILE A 53 -3.45 -21.35 0.82
N ASP A 54 -3.54 -21.89 -0.38
CA ASP A 54 -2.41 -22.41 -1.14
C ASP A 54 -1.94 -21.33 -2.13
N PRO A 55 -0.78 -20.66 -1.89
CA PRO A 55 -0.30 -19.58 -2.76
C PRO A 55 -0.13 -19.99 -4.22
N GLU A 56 0.18 -21.26 -4.50
CA GLU A 56 0.40 -21.74 -5.87
C GLU A 56 -0.88 -21.65 -6.71
N ARG A 57 -2.04 -21.93 -6.10
CA ARG A 57 -3.36 -21.85 -6.78
C ARG A 57 -3.77 -20.43 -7.11
N PHE A 58 -3.21 -19.45 -6.43
CA PHE A 58 -3.54 -18.04 -6.61
C PHE A 58 -2.40 -17.23 -7.25
N PHE A 59 -1.38 -17.90 -7.77
CA PHE A 59 -0.23 -17.25 -8.40
C PHE A 59 -0.62 -16.30 -9.55
N ALA A 60 -1.66 -16.63 -10.31
CA ALA A 60 -2.21 -15.74 -11.33
C ALA A 60 -2.66 -14.38 -10.75
N LEU A 61 -3.22 -14.36 -9.53
CA LEU A 61 -3.61 -13.11 -8.86
C LEU A 61 -2.39 -12.30 -8.43
N THR A 62 -1.27 -12.94 -8.09
CA THR A 62 -0.01 -12.22 -7.82
C THR A 62 0.47 -11.49 -9.06
N ILE A 63 0.41 -12.14 -10.22
CA ILE A 63 0.76 -11.52 -11.50
C ILE A 63 -0.22 -10.41 -11.86
N LEU A 64 -1.52 -10.63 -11.69
CA LEU A 64 -2.55 -9.67 -12.10
C LEU A 64 -2.61 -8.45 -11.17
N ILE A 65 -2.49 -8.63 -9.86
CA ILE A 65 -2.75 -7.56 -8.88
C ILE A 65 -1.45 -7.01 -8.33
N ASN A 66 -0.59 -7.90 -7.81
CA ASN A 66 0.60 -7.48 -7.10
C ASN A 66 1.62 -6.85 -8.05
N THR A 67 1.87 -7.48 -9.19
CA THR A 67 2.93 -7.00 -10.09
C THR A 67 2.66 -5.62 -10.70
N PRO A 68 1.45 -5.31 -11.22
CA PRO A 68 1.15 -3.98 -11.71
C PRO A 68 1.27 -2.91 -10.63
N HIS A 69 0.91 -3.24 -9.39
CA HIS A 69 1.10 -2.34 -8.25
C HIS A 69 2.58 -1.94 -8.07
N PHE A 70 3.50 -2.91 -8.11
CA PHE A 70 4.94 -2.64 -8.08
C PHE A 70 5.40 -1.79 -9.27
N LEU A 71 5.10 -2.24 -10.50
CA LEU A 71 5.69 -1.68 -11.71
C LEU A 71 5.25 -0.24 -12.00
N VAL A 72 4.03 0.16 -11.65
CA VAL A 72 3.63 1.56 -11.86
C VAL A 72 4.39 2.50 -10.95
N SER A 73 4.64 2.14 -9.69
CA SER A 73 5.43 2.97 -8.78
C SER A 73 6.84 3.21 -9.32
N TYR A 74 7.48 2.17 -9.87
CA TYR A 74 8.76 2.30 -10.57
C TYR A 74 8.66 3.23 -11.78
N ARG A 75 7.63 3.04 -12.63
CA ARG A 75 7.39 3.90 -13.79
C ARG A 75 7.21 5.36 -13.39
N VAL A 76 6.54 5.66 -12.29
CA VAL A 76 6.36 7.03 -11.79
C VAL A 76 7.68 7.62 -11.33
N LEU A 77 8.43 6.92 -10.47
CA LEU A 77 9.71 7.40 -9.96
C LEU A 77 10.75 7.65 -11.07
N TYR A 78 10.90 6.69 -11.98
CA TYR A 78 11.92 6.72 -13.03
C TYR A 78 11.48 7.42 -14.32
N ALA A 79 10.27 7.99 -14.36
CA ALA A 79 9.76 8.65 -15.57
C ALA A 79 10.48 9.96 -15.94
N SER A 80 11.25 10.58 -15.04
CA SER A 80 12.02 11.78 -15.38
C SER A 80 13.31 11.91 -14.56
N ARG A 81 14.34 12.52 -15.16
CA ARG A 81 15.61 12.82 -14.47
C ARG A 81 15.40 13.74 -13.26
N ALA A 82 14.44 14.67 -13.35
CA ALA A 82 14.10 15.57 -12.24
C ALA A 82 13.63 14.79 -11.01
N ARG A 83 12.75 13.79 -11.19
CA ARG A 83 12.29 12.94 -10.08
C ARG A 83 13.38 12.05 -9.50
N ILE A 84 14.22 11.46 -10.35
CA ILE A 84 15.37 10.69 -9.90
C ILE A 84 16.27 11.54 -8.99
N ARG A 85 16.55 12.79 -9.40
CA ARG A 85 17.35 13.74 -8.60
C ARG A 85 16.66 14.25 -7.35
N ALA A 86 15.33 14.35 -7.34
CA ALA A 86 14.55 14.75 -6.17
C ALA A 86 14.50 13.65 -5.08
N HIS A 87 14.70 12.38 -5.46
CA HIS A 87 14.61 11.23 -4.56
C HIS A 87 15.83 10.30 -4.65
N PRO A 88 17.07 10.82 -4.49
CA PRO A 88 18.30 10.05 -4.77
C PRO A 88 18.42 8.81 -3.88
N TRP A 89 17.88 8.85 -2.67
CA TRP A 89 17.87 7.71 -1.78
C TRP A 89 17.09 6.53 -2.36
N ALA A 90 15.85 6.76 -2.81
CA ALA A 90 14.98 5.72 -3.36
C ALA A 90 15.34 5.35 -4.81
N SER A 91 15.92 6.28 -5.59
CA SER A 91 16.19 6.08 -7.02
C SER A 91 17.61 5.59 -7.33
N LEU A 92 18.58 5.81 -6.45
CA LEU A 92 19.99 5.49 -6.70
C LEU A 92 20.63 4.70 -5.55
N VAL A 93 20.57 5.21 -4.31
CA VAL A 93 21.35 4.64 -3.20
C VAL A 93 20.84 3.26 -2.79
N VAL A 94 19.54 3.15 -2.50
CA VAL A 94 18.90 1.88 -2.15
C VAL A 94 19.06 0.82 -3.26
N PRO A 95 18.71 1.09 -4.54
CA PRO A 95 18.87 0.09 -5.58
C PRO A 95 20.34 -0.32 -5.79
N ALA A 96 21.30 0.61 -5.70
CA ALA A 96 22.72 0.25 -5.80
C ALA A 96 23.15 -0.72 -4.68
N GLY A 97 22.73 -0.46 -3.43
CA GLY A 97 23.01 -1.36 -2.30
C GLY A 97 22.35 -2.74 -2.46
N LEU A 98 21.12 -2.78 -2.99
CA LEU A 98 20.41 -4.03 -3.26
C LEU A 98 21.05 -4.81 -4.40
N VAL A 99 21.51 -4.16 -5.48
CA VAL A 99 22.27 -4.80 -6.55
C VAL A 99 23.59 -5.36 -6.01
N ALA A 100 24.33 -4.61 -5.20
CA ALA A 100 25.54 -5.11 -4.54
C ALA A 100 25.24 -6.35 -3.67
N THR A 101 24.11 -6.34 -2.96
CA THR A 101 23.67 -7.50 -2.18
C THR A 101 23.35 -8.70 -3.07
N LEU A 102 22.69 -8.51 -4.22
CA LEU A 102 22.42 -9.58 -5.18
C LEU A 102 23.71 -10.18 -5.77
N VAL A 103 24.68 -9.32 -6.12
CA VAL A 103 26.00 -9.79 -6.58
C VAL A 103 26.67 -10.62 -5.49
N PHE A 104 26.64 -10.16 -4.23
CA PHE A 104 27.23 -10.91 -3.12
C PHE A 104 26.52 -12.26 -2.87
N VAL A 105 25.20 -12.31 -2.95
CA VAL A 105 24.41 -13.56 -2.87
C VAL A 105 24.77 -14.49 -4.03
N ALA A 106 25.04 -13.96 -5.23
CA ALA A 106 25.41 -14.75 -6.40
C ALA A 106 26.83 -15.33 -6.36
N THR A 107 27.72 -14.81 -5.51
CA THR A 107 29.12 -15.26 -5.44
C THR A 107 29.48 -15.99 -4.16
N THR A 108 28.64 -15.92 -3.12
CA THR A 108 28.93 -16.54 -1.82
C THR A 108 28.55 -18.02 -1.78
N GLU A 109 29.33 -18.84 -1.07
CA GLU A 109 29.03 -20.26 -0.90
C GLU A 109 27.80 -20.51 -0.01
N ARG A 110 27.44 -19.55 0.84
CA ARG A 110 26.35 -19.67 1.83
C ARG A 110 25.38 -18.49 1.74
N PRO A 111 24.53 -18.41 0.70
CA PRO A 111 23.59 -17.30 0.52
C PRO A 111 22.42 -17.33 1.52
N GLY A 112 22.10 -18.51 2.07
CA GLY A 112 20.90 -18.73 2.90
C GLY A 112 20.71 -17.73 4.04
N PRO A 113 21.72 -17.48 4.89
CA PRO A 113 21.63 -16.48 5.95
C PRO A 113 21.33 -15.07 5.44
N ILE A 114 21.96 -14.65 4.34
CA ILE A 114 21.78 -13.31 3.76
C ILE A 114 20.37 -13.16 3.21
N VAL A 115 19.88 -14.16 2.47
CA VAL A 115 18.51 -14.16 1.94
C VAL A 115 17.49 -14.20 3.07
N SER A 116 17.73 -14.97 4.14
CA SER A 116 16.87 -14.97 5.33
C SER A 116 16.82 -13.60 6.01
N SER A 117 17.96 -12.90 6.10
CA SER A 117 18.02 -11.53 6.60
C SER A 117 17.29 -10.53 5.68
N LEU A 118 17.40 -10.68 4.36
CA LEU A 118 16.65 -9.87 3.39
C LEU A 118 15.14 -10.07 3.54
N VAL A 119 14.68 -11.32 3.62
CA VAL A 119 13.27 -11.65 3.84
C VAL A 119 12.79 -11.06 5.17
N LEU A 120 13.56 -11.20 6.25
CA LEU A 120 13.21 -10.63 7.55
C LEU A 120 13.12 -9.10 7.52
N ALA A 121 14.11 -8.43 6.92
CA ALA A 121 14.09 -6.99 6.74
C ALA A 121 12.89 -6.55 5.90
N GLY A 122 12.59 -7.30 4.84
CA GLY A 122 11.41 -7.14 4.00
C GLY A 122 10.11 -7.24 4.79
N SER A 123 9.95 -8.29 5.61
CA SER A 123 8.77 -8.49 6.45
C SER A 123 8.59 -7.38 7.49
N ILE A 124 9.67 -6.92 8.15
CA ILE A 124 9.58 -5.82 9.12
C ILE A 124 9.19 -4.53 8.42
N TYR A 125 9.81 -4.19 7.29
CA TYR A 125 9.54 -2.95 6.59
C TYR A 125 8.15 -2.94 5.93
N LEU A 126 7.66 -4.12 5.52
CA LEU A 126 6.31 -4.31 4.99
C LEU A 126 5.23 -3.85 5.99
N ALA A 127 5.45 -4.07 7.29
CA ALA A 127 4.55 -3.60 8.33
C ALA A 127 4.37 -2.07 8.30
N TRP A 128 5.49 -1.35 8.25
CA TRP A 128 5.51 0.10 8.15
C TRP A 128 4.86 0.57 6.85
N HIS A 129 5.19 -0.12 5.75
CA HIS A 129 4.64 0.14 4.44
C HIS A 129 3.11 0.07 4.47
N TYR A 130 2.51 -1.05 4.87
CA TYR A 130 1.05 -1.23 4.94
C TYR A 130 0.36 -0.14 5.77
N ALA A 131 0.82 0.07 7.00
CA ALA A 131 0.22 1.04 7.91
C ALA A 131 0.31 2.48 7.37
N GLY A 132 1.48 2.86 6.83
CA GLY A 132 1.71 4.19 6.27
C GLY A 132 0.84 4.45 5.03
N GLN A 133 0.71 3.43 4.19
CA GLN A 133 -0.10 3.50 3.00
C GLN A 133 -1.59 3.58 3.36
N THR A 134 -2.10 2.73 4.26
CA THR A 134 -3.52 2.76 4.67
C THR A 134 -3.89 4.14 5.17
N TRP A 135 -3.02 4.77 5.95
CA TRP A 135 -3.21 6.16 6.37
C TRP A 135 -3.25 7.14 5.18
N GLY A 136 -2.38 6.97 4.18
CA GLY A 136 -2.39 7.73 2.94
C GLY A 136 -3.74 7.66 2.20
N MET A 137 -4.37 6.49 2.16
CA MET A 137 -5.71 6.34 1.57
C MET A 137 -6.78 7.06 2.39
N VAL A 138 -6.81 6.84 3.71
CA VAL A 138 -7.76 7.51 4.61
C VAL A 138 -7.66 9.02 4.46
N ALA A 139 -6.43 9.56 4.43
CA ALA A 139 -6.19 10.98 4.23
C ALA A 139 -6.61 11.48 2.83
N THR A 140 -6.37 10.68 1.79
CA THR A 140 -6.77 11.02 0.42
C THR A 140 -8.29 11.08 0.29
N PHE A 141 -9.00 10.04 0.73
CA PHE A 141 -10.45 10.00 0.63
C PHE A 141 -11.11 11.02 1.56
N ALA A 142 -10.57 11.26 2.75
CA ALA A 142 -11.06 12.35 3.60
C ALA A 142 -10.91 13.71 2.90
N ARG A 143 -9.78 13.96 2.22
CA ARG A 143 -9.57 15.18 1.43
C ARG A 143 -10.59 15.32 0.30
N LEU A 144 -10.83 14.26 -0.47
CA LEU A 144 -11.81 14.26 -1.55
C LEU A 144 -13.24 14.54 -1.06
N GLU A 145 -13.52 14.21 0.20
CA GLU A 145 -14.82 14.42 0.85
C GLU A 145 -14.92 15.74 1.61
N GLY A 146 -13.87 16.56 1.60
CA GLY A 146 -13.79 17.79 2.40
C GLY A 146 -13.67 17.55 3.92
N ILE A 147 -13.43 16.31 4.35
CA ILE A 147 -13.31 15.94 5.77
C ILE A 147 -11.93 16.33 6.28
N ARG A 148 -11.92 17.19 7.29
CA ARG A 148 -10.71 17.59 8.02
C ARG A 148 -10.71 16.97 9.41
N PHE A 149 -9.75 16.09 9.66
CA PHE A 149 -9.48 15.53 10.99
C PHE A 149 -8.74 16.54 11.86
N THR A 150 -9.14 16.64 13.12
CA THR A 150 -8.36 17.35 14.15
C THR A 150 -7.06 16.58 14.44
N ASP A 151 -6.13 17.20 15.17
CA ASP A 151 -4.87 16.53 15.53
C ASP A 151 -5.10 15.31 16.44
N LEU A 152 -6.07 15.40 17.35
CA LEU A 152 -6.45 14.28 18.21
C LEU A 152 -7.08 13.13 17.41
N GLU A 153 -8.01 13.43 16.51
CA GLU A 153 -8.62 12.40 15.65
C GLU A 153 -7.56 11.74 14.75
N ARG A 154 -6.66 12.55 14.19
CA ARG A 154 -5.54 12.06 13.38
C ARG A 154 -4.60 11.17 14.19
N ALA A 155 -4.29 11.54 15.42
CA ALA A 155 -3.45 10.76 16.31
C ALA A 155 -4.13 9.42 16.66
N GLY A 156 -5.42 9.46 17.03
CA GLY A 156 -6.21 8.27 17.36
C GLY A 156 -6.36 7.30 16.19
N LEU A 157 -6.70 7.80 15.00
CA LEU A 157 -6.79 6.98 13.78
C LEU A 157 -5.46 6.32 13.41
N ARG A 158 -4.32 6.97 13.70
CA ARG A 158 -2.98 6.42 13.45
C ARG A 158 -2.47 5.51 14.55
N ALA A 159 -3.02 5.56 15.76
CA ALA A 159 -2.60 4.72 16.87
C ALA A 159 -2.82 3.24 16.55
N GLY A 160 -3.97 2.92 15.96
CA GLY A 160 -4.34 1.57 15.50
C GLY A 160 -3.32 0.94 14.54
N PRO A 161 -3.10 1.52 13.35
CA PRO A 161 -2.08 1.05 12.42
C PRO A 161 -0.68 0.93 13.03
N ARG A 162 -0.29 1.80 13.98
CA ARG A 162 1.00 1.68 14.68
C ARG A 162 1.07 0.49 15.62
N ALA A 163 -0.01 0.18 16.34
CA ALA A 163 -0.10 -1.04 17.14
C ALA A 163 0.00 -2.29 16.24
N LEU A 164 -0.62 -2.24 15.05
CA LEU A 164 -0.54 -3.31 14.06
C LEU A 164 0.86 -3.46 13.44
N ILE A 165 1.68 -2.40 13.36
CA ILE A 165 3.11 -2.53 13.02
C ILE A 165 3.82 -3.39 14.07
N ALA A 166 3.61 -3.12 15.36
CA ALA A 166 4.20 -3.92 16.42
C ALA A 166 3.75 -5.38 16.33
N LEU A 167 2.45 -5.62 16.10
CA LEU A 167 1.90 -6.96 15.93
C LEU A 167 2.54 -7.70 14.73
N HIS A 168 2.75 -7.00 13.62
CA HIS A 168 3.43 -7.55 12.44
C HIS A 168 4.87 -7.97 12.77
N VAL A 169 5.60 -7.17 13.55
CA VAL A 169 6.97 -7.51 13.96
C VAL A 169 6.96 -8.78 14.80
N PHE A 170 5.99 -8.95 15.71
CA PHE A 170 5.83 -10.22 16.42
C PHE A 170 5.62 -11.38 15.46
N PHE A 171 4.71 -11.25 14.48
CA PHE A 171 4.51 -12.30 13.48
C PHE A 171 5.75 -12.60 12.64
N ALA A 172 6.52 -11.58 12.28
CA ALA A 172 7.80 -11.77 11.59
C ALA A 172 8.82 -12.47 12.50
N LEU A 173 8.82 -12.23 13.81
CA LEU A 173 9.77 -12.84 14.74
C LEU A 173 9.33 -14.22 15.26
N THR A 174 8.10 -14.65 15.01
CA THR A 174 7.58 -15.96 15.44
C THR A 174 8.52 -17.10 15.01
N GLY A 175 8.88 -17.97 15.95
CA GLY A 175 9.77 -19.11 15.71
C GLY A 175 11.25 -18.75 15.59
N ARG A 176 11.63 -17.48 15.70
CA ARG A 176 13.03 -17.04 15.74
C ARG A 176 13.50 -16.93 17.19
N PHE A 177 14.63 -17.56 17.48
CA PHE A 177 15.24 -17.57 18.81
C PHE A 177 16.56 -16.81 18.79
N PRO A 178 16.84 -15.97 19.80
CA PRO A 178 18.17 -15.45 20.03
C PRO A 178 19.14 -16.59 20.41
N PRO A 179 20.47 -16.35 20.36
CA PRO A 179 21.46 -17.29 20.85
C PRO A 179 21.17 -17.69 22.30
N ARG A 180 21.28 -19.00 22.62
CA ARG A 180 21.07 -19.52 23.98
C ARG A 180 22.00 -18.90 25.02
N SER A 181 23.16 -18.43 24.59
CA SER A 181 24.12 -17.72 25.44
C SER A 181 23.64 -16.34 25.89
N TRP A 182 22.62 -15.76 25.25
CA TRP A 182 22.08 -14.44 25.60
C TRP A 182 20.85 -14.56 26.52
N ILE A 183 19.98 -15.52 26.23
CA ILE A 183 18.75 -15.75 27.00
C ILE A 183 18.32 -17.21 26.86
N ASP A 184 17.85 -17.79 27.96
CA ASP A 184 17.28 -19.12 27.96
C ASP A 184 16.03 -19.18 27.06
N PRO A 185 15.85 -20.22 26.23
CA PRO A 185 14.70 -20.33 25.33
C PRO A 185 13.34 -20.26 26.02
N ALA A 186 13.18 -20.82 27.23
CA ALA A 186 11.92 -20.77 27.95
C ALA A 186 11.62 -19.34 28.43
N THR A 187 12.65 -18.62 28.89
CA THR A 187 12.51 -17.21 29.27
C THR A 187 12.17 -16.34 28.06
N TRP A 188 12.79 -16.58 26.90
CA TRP A 188 12.45 -15.88 25.66
C TRP A 188 10.99 -16.12 25.24
N VAL A 189 10.52 -17.37 25.26
CA VAL A 189 9.13 -17.71 24.89
C VAL A 189 8.13 -17.06 25.84
N ALA A 190 8.41 -17.05 27.14
CA ALA A 190 7.55 -16.39 28.13
C ALA A 190 7.47 -14.87 27.87
N GLY A 191 8.62 -14.21 27.66
CA GLY A 191 8.69 -12.78 27.35
C GLY A 191 8.02 -12.43 26.02
N PHE A 192 8.24 -13.22 24.97
CA PHE A 192 7.60 -13.07 23.68
C PHE A 192 6.08 -13.20 23.79
N THR A 193 5.59 -14.20 24.53
CA THR A 193 4.15 -14.44 24.74
C THR A 193 3.50 -13.27 25.47
N LEU A 194 4.12 -12.77 26.54
CA LEU A 194 3.63 -11.60 27.27
C LEU A 194 3.60 -10.36 26.38
N GLY A 195 4.71 -10.08 25.67
CA GLY A 195 4.80 -8.94 24.75
C GLY A 195 3.75 -9.00 23.64
N PHE A 196 3.52 -10.19 23.07
CA PHE A 196 2.49 -10.43 22.07
C PHE A 196 1.08 -10.13 22.61
N GLN A 197 0.75 -10.64 23.80
CA GLN A 197 -0.55 -10.38 24.45
C GLN A 197 -0.77 -8.90 24.76
N VAL A 198 0.26 -8.19 25.25
CA VAL A 198 0.20 -6.74 25.48
C VAL A 198 -0.08 -6.00 24.17
N VAL A 199 0.62 -6.34 23.08
CA VAL A 199 0.38 -5.72 21.78
C VAL A 199 -1.03 -5.99 21.25
N LEU A 200 -1.59 -7.18 21.47
CA LEU A 200 -2.99 -7.46 21.12
C LEU A 200 -3.97 -6.55 21.88
N VAL A 201 -3.78 -6.39 23.20
CA VAL A 201 -4.61 -5.49 24.02
C VAL A 201 -4.49 -4.04 23.50
N VAL A 202 -3.27 -3.58 23.23
CA VAL A 202 -3.03 -2.24 22.67
C VAL A 202 -3.71 -2.09 21.30
N ALA A 203 -3.66 -3.11 20.44
CA ALA A 203 -4.33 -3.09 19.13
C ALA A 203 -5.85 -2.97 19.27
N VAL A 204 -6.48 -3.68 20.22
CA VAL A 204 -7.92 -3.58 20.49
C VAL A 204 -8.29 -2.20 21.03
N VAL A 205 -7.55 -1.69 22.02
CA VAL A 205 -7.80 -0.36 22.60
C VAL A 205 -7.66 0.74 21.54
N THR A 206 -6.61 0.68 20.72
CA THR A 206 -6.38 1.67 19.67
C THR A 206 -7.36 1.55 18.50
N CYS A 207 -7.91 0.35 18.25
CA CYS A 207 -9.06 0.17 17.35
C CYS A 207 -10.29 0.94 17.89
N GLY A 208 -10.64 0.73 19.16
CA GLY A 208 -11.75 1.46 19.81
C GLY A 208 -11.58 2.97 19.77
N LEU A 209 -10.37 3.47 20.02
CA LEU A 209 -10.03 4.89 19.88
C LEU A 209 -10.22 5.40 18.45
N GLY A 210 -9.78 4.64 17.45
CA GLY A 210 -9.97 4.99 16.04
C GLY A 210 -11.45 5.06 15.65
N ILE A 211 -12.27 4.10 16.12
CA ILE A 211 -13.73 4.14 15.94
C ILE A 211 -14.32 5.39 16.57
N ALA A 212 -13.95 5.72 17.82
CA ALA A 212 -14.41 6.92 18.49
C ALA A 212 -14.03 8.21 17.71
N CYS A 213 -12.83 8.25 17.13
CA CYS A 213 -12.38 9.35 16.27
C CYS A 213 -13.21 9.45 14.98
N LEU A 214 -13.52 8.33 14.32
CA LEU A 214 -14.40 8.31 13.14
C LEU A 214 -15.81 8.79 13.48
N VAL A 215 -16.36 8.37 14.62
CA VAL A 215 -17.68 8.81 15.10
C VAL A 215 -17.68 10.31 15.40
N THR A 216 -16.61 10.81 16.03
CA THR A 216 -16.47 12.24 16.33
C THR A 216 -16.38 13.06 15.04
N ALA A 217 -15.54 12.64 14.10
CA ALA A 217 -15.43 13.27 12.80
C ALA A 217 -16.77 13.22 12.03
N ARG A 218 -17.50 12.10 12.08
CA ARG A 218 -18.85 11.98 11.50
C ARG A 218 -19.82 12.98 12.10
N ARG A 219 -19.80 13.18 13.43
CA ARG A 219 -20.67 14.16 14.10
C ARG A 219 -20.36 15.60 13.67
N ARG A 220 -19.08 15.92 13.45
CA ARG A 220 -18.66 17.26 13.00
C ARG A 220 -18.99 17.54 11.53
N HIS A 221 -18.93 16.52 10.67
CA HIS A 221 -19.10 16.67 9.21
C HIS A 221 -20.43 16.11 8.69
N GLY A 222 -21.32 15.63 9.56
CA GLY A 222 -22.61 15.01 9.23
C GLY A 222 -22.53 13.60 8.62
N ARG A 223 -21.45 13.28 7.92
CA ARG A 223 -21.25 11.99 7.23
C ARG A 223 -19.82 11.47 7.35
N MET A 224 -19.68 10.15 7.21
CA MET A 224 -18.39 9.47 7.10
C MET A 224 -18.46 8.44 5.97
N PRO A 225 -17.97 8.77 4.76
CA PRO A 225 -18.07 7.93 3.59
C PRO A 225 -17.30 6.61 3.74
N ALA A 226 -17.83 5.53 3.18
CA ALA A 226 -17.24 4.20 3.30
C ALA A 226 -15.79 4.14 2.81
N ARG A 227 -15.46 4.85 1.72
CA ARG A 227 -14.07 4.96 1.20
C ARG A 227 -13.07 5.55 2.17
N VAL A 228 -13.51 6.31 3.19
CA VAL A 228 -12.61 6.80 4.27
C VAL A 228 -12.40 5.73 5.34
N VAL A 229 -13.43 4.94 5.64
CA VAL A 229 -13.44 3.99 6.76
C VAL A 229 -12.86 2.62 6.38
N LEU A 230 -13.24 2.10 5.21
CA LEU A 230 -12.95 0.73 4.80
C LEU A 230 -11.45 0.42 4.69
N PRO A 231 -10.56 1.30 4.17
CA PRO A 231 -9.13 1.02 4.20
C PRO A 231 -8.60 0.82 5.62
N TRP A 232 -9.02 1.69 6.53
CA TRP A 232 -8.62 1.64 7.94
C TRP A 232 -9.15 0.37 8.63
N ALA A 233 -10.44 0.07 8.45
CA ALA A 233 -11.08 -1.09 9.07
C ALA A 233 -10.52 -2.41 8.54
N SER A 234 -10.23 -2.50 7.23
CA SER A 234 -9.69 -3.71 6.60
C SER A 234 -8.36 -4.11 7.21
N LEU A 235 -7.50 -3.13 7.53
CA LEU A 235 -6.20 -3.38 8.13
C LEU A 235 -6.32 -4.18 9.44
N PHE A 236 -7.37 -3.96 10.24
CA PHE A 236 -7.58 -4.74 11.47
C PHE A 236 -8.03 -6.18 11.22
N VAL A 237 -8.72 -6.45 10.11
CA VAL A 237 -9.17 -7.81 9.76
C VAL A 237 -8.04 -8.64 9.15
N TRP A 238 -7.07 -7.99 8.49
CA TRP A 238 -5.93 -8.68 7.87
C TRP A 238 -5.10 -9.50 8.86
N TYR A 239 -4.91 -9.00 10.09
CA TYR A 239 -4.03 -9.65 11.07
C TYR A 239 -4.63 -10.91 11.69
N PRO A 240 -5.88 -10.92 12.18
CA PRO A 240 -6.58 -12.15 12.51
C PRO A 240 -6.64 -13.12 11.32
N PHE A 241 -6.90 -12.62 10.10
CA PHE A 241 -6.92 -13.48 8.92
C PHE A 241 -5.57 -14.17 8.68
N TRP A 242 -4.46 -13.44 8.75
CA TRP A 242 -3.12 -14.03 8.68
C TRP A 242 -2.89 -15.03 9.83
N TYR A 243 -3.28 -14.69 11.05
CA TYR A 243 -3.04 -15.55 12.21
C TYR A 243 -3.82 -16.88 12.16
N PHE A 244 -5.10 -16.85 11.80
CA PHE A 244 -5.99 -18.00 11.88
C PHE A 244 -6.06 -18.83 10.59
N VAL A 245 -5.67 -18.26 9.44
CA VAL A 245 -5.74 -18.95 8.15
C VAL A 245 -4.32 -19.23 7.65
N PRO A 246 -3.86 -20.50 7.63
CA PRO A 246 -2.60 -20.88 6.99
C PRO A 246 -2.50 -20.33 5.57
N GLY A 247 -1.37 -19.72 5.23
CA GLY A 247 -1.16 -19.03 3.96
C GLY A 247 -1.89 -17.68 3.84
N GLY A 248 -2.65 -17.25 4.84
CA GLY A 248 -3.49 -16.05 4.79
C GLY A 248 -2.72 -14.74 4.53
N PHE A 249 -1.44 -14.68 4.91
CA PHE A 249 -0.54 -13.58 4.57
C PHE A 249 -0.49 -13.27 3.06
N PHE A 250 -0.64 -14.29 2.23
CA PHE A 250 -0.70 -14.12 0.77
C PHE A 250 -1.90 -13.25 0.35
N PHE A 251 -3.08 -13.47 0.94
CA PHE A 251 -4.25 -12.64 0.67
C PHE A 251 -4.14 -11.25 1.28
N VAL A 252 -3.41 -11.09 2.39
CA VAL A 252 -3.07 -9.77 2.92
C VAL A 252 -2.23 -9.00 1.90
N GLN A 253 -1.22 -9.62 1.29
CA GLN A 253 -0.42 -9.00 0.21
C GLN A 253 -1.26 -8.65 -1.02
N LEU A 254 -2.14 -9.55 -1.46
CA LEU A 254 -3.04 -9.27 -2.60
C LEU A 254 -4.01 -8.13 -2.29
N SER A 255 -4.60 -8.15 -1.10
CA SER A 255 -5.54 -7.11 -0.66
C SER A 255 -4.85 -5.76 -0.61
N HIS A 256 -3.64 -5.70 -0.06
CA HIS A 256 -2.82 -4.50 -0.05
C HIS A 256 -2.55 -3.98 -1.46
N ALA A 257 -2.03 -4.81 -2.36
CA ALA A 257 -1.76 -4.38 -3.73
C ALA A 257 -3.03 -3.88 -4.45
N LEU A 258 -4.16 -4.55 -4.24
CA LEU A 258 -5.45 -4.15 -4.81
C LEU A 258 -5.90 -2.78 -4.29
N GLN A 259 -5.73 -2.51 -2.99
CA GLN A 259 -6.08 -1.22 -2.39
C GLN A 259 -5.37 -0.07 -3.12
N TYR A 260 -4.08 -0.21 -3.41
CA TYR A 260 -3.30 0.86 -4.03
C TYR A 260 -3.45 0.95 -5.52
N LEU A 261 -3.71 -0.15 -6.23
CA LEU A 261 -3.63 -0.22 -7.69
C LEU A 261 -4.41 0.88 -8.44
N ALA A 262 -5.53 1.36 -7.87
CA ALA A 262 -6.32 2.45 -8.44
C ALA A 262 -5.56 3.79 -8.55
N PHE A 263 -4.69 4.10 -7.60
CA PHE A 263 -3.94 5.36 -7.53
C PHE A 263 -2.88 5.50 -8.63
N PRO A 264 -1.94 4.55 -8.80
CA PRO A 264 -0.98 4.57 -9.90
C PRO A 264 -1.65 4.53 -11.27
N LEU A 265 -2.70 3.72 -11.45
CA LEU A 265 -3.45 3.70 -12.72
C LEU A 265 -4.10 5.06 -13.01
N ARG A 266 -4.63 5.74 -11.97
CA ARG A 266 -5.15 7.10 -12.12
C ARG A 266 -4.06 8.08 -12.55
N VAL A 267 -2.87 8.02 -11.96
CA VAL A 267 -1.73 8.85 -12.36
C VAL A 267 -1.36 8.61 -13.83
N GLU A 268 -1.34 7.36 -14.29
CA GLU A 268 -1.01 7.05 -15.69
C GLU A 268 -2.05 7.64 -16.66
N VAL A 269 -3.34 7.50 -16.35
CA VAL A 269 -4.42 8.09 -17.16
C VAL A 269 -4.36 9.62 -17.17
N ASN A 270 -4.09 10.22 -16.02
CA ASN A 270 -3.94 11.67 -15.88
C ASN A 270 -2.77 12.20 -16.70
N ARG A 271 -1.62 11.52 -16.68
CA ARG A 271 -0.45 11.88 -17.50
C ARG A 271 -0.76 11.76 -18.99
N PHE A 272 -1.44 10.70 -19.42
CA PHE A 272 -1.86 10.54 -20.81
C PHE A 272 -2.80 11.66 -21.28
N ALA A 273 -3.67 12.15 -20.41
CA ALA A 273 -4.58 13.25 -20.68
C ALA A 273 -3.96 14.65 -20.54
N SER A 274 -2.79 14.79 -19.91
CA SER A 274 -2.16 16.10 -19.66
C SER A 274 -1.59 16.78 -20.91
N THR A 275 -1.28 16.02 -21.95
CA THR A 275 -0.59 16.53 -23.16
C THR A 275 -1.55 16.93 -24.27
N GLN A 276 -2.72 16.30 -24.33
CA GLN A 276 -3.72 16.49 -25.38
C GLN A 276 -5.09 16.17 -24.82
N THR A 277 -6.14 16.85 -25.29
CA THR A 277 -7.52 16.53 -24.92
C THR A 277 -7.85 15.11 -25.37
N ARG A 278 -8.08 14.20 -24.40
CA ARG A 278 -8.44 12.80 -24.65
C ARG A 278 -9.91 12.54 -24.37
N THR A 279 -10.56 11.82 -25.27
CA THR A 279 -11.93 11.33 -25.07
C THR A 279 -11.97 10.28 -23.94
N PRO A 280 -13.14 10.06 -23.29
CA PRO A 280 -13.27 9.02 -22.27
C PRO A 280 -12.89 7.62 -22.78
N GLY A 281 -13.19 7.31 -24.04
CA GLY A 281 -12.81 6.04 -24.68
C GLY A 281 -11.30 5.87 -24.79
N GLN A 282 -10.59 6.90 -25.27
CA GLN A 282 -9.13 6.88 -25.37
C GLN A 282 -8.46 6.69 -24.00
N ARG A 283 -8.96 7.37 -22.96
CA ARG A 283 -8.46 7.22 -21.58
C ARG A 283 -8.63 5.79 -21.06
N ARG A 284 -9.79 5.16 -21.32
CA ARG A 284 -10.06 3.75 -20.93
C ARG A 284 -9.13 2.79 -21.65
N VAL A 285 -8.98 2.94 -22.97
CA VAL A 285 -8.07 2.10 -23.77
C VAL A 285 -6.64 2.23 -23.26
N HIS A 286 -6.17 3.46 -22.99
CA HIS A 286 -4.83 3.68 -22.42
C HIS A 286 -4.65 3.02 -21.06
N ALA A 287 -5.66 3.11 -20.17
CA ALA A 287 -5.62 2.46 -18.87
C ALA A 287 -5.50 0.93 -19.00
N ILE A 288 -6.34 0.33 -19.85
CA ILE A 288 -6.34 -1.13 -20.09
C ILE A 288 -5.02 -1.57 -20.72
N ALA A 289 -4.56 -0.88 -21.77
CA ALA A 289 -3.30 -1.20 -22.44
C ALA A 289 -2.11 -1.08 -21.48
N SER A 290 -2.06 -0.01 -20.68
CA SER A 290 -1.01 0.17 -19.67
C SER A 290 -1.03 -0.97 -18.65
N TYR A 291 -2.21 -1.33 -18.13
CA TYR A 291 -2.37 -2.43 -17.20
C TYR A 291 -1.94 -3.77 -17.80
N VAL A 292 -2.36 -4.09 -19.03
CA VAL A 292 -1.95 -5.33 -19.73
C VAL A 292 -0.44 -5.39 -19.95
N VAL A 293 0.19 -4.27 -20.33
CA VAL A 293 1.65 -4.21 -20.47
C VAL A 293 2.35 -4.45 -19.13
N LEU A 294 1.85 -3.84 -18.04
CA LEU A 294 2.43 -4.05 -16.71
C LEU A 294 2.28 -5.49 -16.24
N VAL A 295 1.12 -6.11 -16.46
CA VAL A 295 0.90 -7.54 -16.19
C VAL A 295 1.88 -8.39 -17.00
N GLY A 296 2.03 -8.14 -18.31
CA GLY A 296 2.93 -8.91 -19.17
C GLY A 296 4.41 -8.76 -18.78
N VAL A 297 4.89 -7.52 -18.60
CA VAL A 297 6.26 -7.26 -18.14
C VAL A 297 6.49 -7.90 -16.78
N GLY A 298 5.50 -7.81 -15.90
CA GLY A 298 5.53 -8.42 -14.59
C GLY A 298 5.65 -9.93 -14.58
N ALA A 299 4.79 -10.58 -15.38
CA ALA A 299 4.79 -12.01 -15.60
C ALA A 299 6.16 -12.49 -16.09
N VAL A 300 6.80 -11.75 -17.00
CA VAL A 300 8.12 -12.10 -17.53
C VAL A 300 9.24 -11.85 -16.52
N VAL A 301 9.31 -10.65 -15.92
CA VAL A 301 10.47 -10.21 -15.12
C VAL A 301 10.47 -10.80 -13.72
N LEU A 302 9.32 -10.81 -13.03
CA LEU A 302 9.23 -11.25 -11.63
C LEU A 302 8.83 -12.73 -11.49
N HIS A 303 8.16 -13.26 -12.51
CA HIS A 303 7.48 -14.54 -12.46
C HIS A 303 7.85 -15.49 -13.61
N GLY A 304 8.71 -15.04 -14.53
CA GLY A 304 9.07 -15.80 -15.73
C GLY A 304 9.73 -17.14 -15.42
N PRO A 305 10.69 -17.22 -14.49
CA PRO A 305 11.37 -18.50 -14.21
C PRO A 305 10.43 -19.55 -13.60
N PRO A 306 9.58 -19.24 -12.59
CA PRO A 306 8.55 -20.17 -12.11
C PRO A 306 7.53 -20.55 -13.19
N LEU A 307 7.08 -19.58 -14.02
CA LEU A 307 6.14 -19.85 -15.12
C LEU A 307 6.73 -20.80 -16.17
N ALA A 308 7.98 -20.57 -16.56
CA ALA A 308 8.67 -21.43 -17.52
C ALA A 308 8.87 -22.84 -16.98
N ALA A 309 9.23 -22.97 -15.70
CA ALA A 309 9.35 -24.28 -15.06
C ALA A 309 8.00 -25.02 -15.00
N HIS A 310 6.90 -24.31 -14.76
CA HIS A 310 5.56 -24.90 -14.77
C HIS A 310 5.11 -25.31 -16.18
N ALA A 311 5.38 -24.48 -17.19
CA ALA A 311 4.91 -24.70 -18.55
C ALA A 311 5.75 -25.73 -19.32
N PHE A 312 7.06 -25.78 -19.07
CA PHE A 312 8.01 -26.55 -19.88
C PHE A 312 8.75 -27.64 -19.10
N GLY A 313 8.47 -27.81 -17.80
CA GLY A 313 9.13 -28.80 -16.94
C GLY A 313 10.44 -28.30 -16.35
N GLU A 314 11.37 -29.21 -16.05
CA GLU A 314 12.62 -28.82 -15.39
C GLU A 314 13.48 -27.86 -16.24
N GLY A 315 13.98 -26.80 -15.61
CA GLY A 315 14.82 -25.79 -16.24
C GLY A 315 15.85 -25.22 -15.27
N TRP A 316 16.52 -24.13 -15.63
CA TRP A 316 17.56 -23.52 -14.78
C TRP A 316 17.06 -23.16 -13.37
N TYR A 317 15.78 -22.78 -13.25
CA TYR A 317 15.08 -22.48 -12.00
C TYR A 317 14.81 -23.72 -11.11
N SER A 318 14.98 -24.92 -11.64
CA SER A 318 14.78 -26.16 -10.87
C SER A 318 15.87 -26.41 -9.83
N THR A 319 17.02 -25.73 -9.91
CA THR A 319 18.09 -25.88 -8.92
C THR A 319 17.80 -25.09 -7.62
N PRO A 320 18.17 -25.62 -6.44
CA PRO A 320 18.03 -24.89 -5.17
C PRO A 320 18.72 -23.51 -5.17
N TRP A 321 19.87 -23.43 -5.86
CA TRP A 321 20.63 -22.21 -6.03
C TRP A 321 19.85 -21.15 -6.80
N ALA A 322 19.28 -21.50 -7.96
CA ALA A 322 18.48 -20.58 -8.77
C ALA A 322 17.23 -20.10 -8.03
N ARG A 323 16.56 -20.98 -7.27
CA ARG A 323 15.42 -20.59 -6.42
C ARG A 323 15.83 -19.60 -5.34
N THR A 324 17.00 -19.80 -4.73
CA THR A 324 17.56 -18.88 -3.74
C THR A 324 17.86 -17.51 -4.35
N LEU A 325 18.44 -17.47 -5.56
CA LEU A 325 18.70 -16.22 -6.27
C LEU A 325 17.41 -15.49 -6.64
N LEU A 326 16.39 -16.20 -7.13
CA LEU A 326 15.10 -15.58 -7.43
C LEU A 326 14.43 -15.03 -6.16
N LEU A 327 14.49 -15.77 -5.05
CA LEU A 327 13.99 -15.29 -3.76
C LEU A 327 14.73 -14.03 -3.31
N ALA A 328 16.06 -13.98 -3.48
CA ALA A 328 16.85 -12.79 -3.19
C ALA A 328 16.44 -11.60 -4.07
N LEU A 329 16.30 -11.83 -5.39
CA LEU A 329 15.88 -10.82 -6.36
C LEU A 329 14.50 -10.25 -6.01
N THR A 330 13.51 -11.11 -5.81
CA THR A 330 12.13 -10.71 -5.49
C THR A 330 12.06 -10.02 -4.13
N SER A 331 12.85 -10.44 -3.14
CA SER A 331 12.98 -9.75 -1.85
C SER A 331 13.59 -8.36 -2.00
N CYS A 332 14.61 -8.21 -2.85
CA CYS A 332 15.22 -6.90 -3.16
C CYS A 332 14.23 -5.98 -3.87
N VAL A 333 13.48 -6.49 -4.86
CA VAL A 333 12.41 -5.73 -5.53
C VAL A 333 11.34 -5.29 -4.54
N GLY A 334 10.92 -6.18 -3.64
CA GLY A 334 9.97 -5.86 -2.58
C GLY A 334 10.49 -4.77 -1.64
N LEU A 335 11.72 -4.92 -1.14
CA LEU A 335 12.36 -3.91 -0.29
C LEU A 335 12.48 -2.55 -0.98
N HIS A 336 12.99 -2.53 -2.22
CA HIS A 336 13.13 -1.29 -2.99
C HIS A 336 11.80 -0.58 -3.18
N HIS A 337 10.75 -1.33 -3.51
CA HIS A 337 9.40 -0.80 -3.70
C HIS A 337 8.92 0.00 -2.50
N TYR A 338 9.18 -0.48 -1.28
CA TYR A 338 8.76 0.26 -0.09
C TYR A 338 9.42 1.64 0.01
N PHE A 339 10.67 1.79 -0.44
CA PHE A 339 11.34 3.07 -0.54
C PHE A 339 10.80 3.93 -1.68
N VAL A 340 10.51 3.32 -2.83
CA VAL A 340 9.89 4.01 -3.97
C VAL A 340 8.56 4.61 -3.54
N ASP A 341 7.67 3.81 -2.98
CA ASP A 341 6.35 4.25 -2.52
C ASP A 341 6.45 5.27 -1.38
N GLY A 342 7.41 5.06 -0.47
CA GLY A 342 7.74 6.01 0.58
C GLY A 342 8.25 7.36 0.06
N ALA A 343 8.77 7.43 -1.17
CA ALA A 343 9.19 8.67 -1.80
C ALA A 343 8.04 9.36 -2.55
N ILE A 344 7.33 8.61 -3.41
CA ILE A 344 6.44 9.19 -4.42
C ILE A 344 4.97 9.37 -3.99
N TRP A 345 4.51 8.73 -2.91
CA TRP A 345 3.09 8.78 -2.50
C TRP A 345 2.83 9.72 -1.32
N LYS A 346 3.42 10.91 -1.34
CA LYS A 346 3.26 11.91 -0.29
C LYS A 346 2.37 13.05 -0.74
N LEU A 347 1.13 13.12 -0.24
CA LEU A 347 0.20 14.22 -0.56
C LEU A 347 0.70 15.63 -0.19
N ARG A 348 1.72 15.75 0.66
CA ARG A 348 2.36 17.05 0.94
C ARG A 348 3.15 17.59 -0.27
N ASP A 349 3.58 16.70 -1.16
CA ASP A 349 4.24 17.03 -2.40
C ASP A 349 3.23 17.56 -3.43
N ALA A 350 3.54 18.71 -4.03
CA ALA A 350 2.68 19.35 -5.02
C ALA A 350 2.56 18.51 -6.29
N ASP A 351 3.67 17.94 -6.77
CA ASP A 351 3.72 17.15 -7.99
C ASP A 351 2.82 15.92 -7.87
N VAL A 352 2.80 15.29 -6.69
CA VAL A 352 1.98 14.10 -6.42
C VAL A 352 0.51 14.47 -6.41
N ARG A 353 0.12 15.59 -5.80
CA ARG A 353 -1.26 16.06 -5.81
C ARG A 353 -1.72 16.38 -7.23
N GLU A 354 -0.89 17.07 -8.00
CA GLU A 354 -1.18 17.41 -9.39
C GLU A 354 -1.39 16.14 -10.22
N MET A 355 -0.46 15.19 -10.15
CA MET A 355 -0.57 13.92 -10.88
C MET A 355 -1.83 13.12 -10.51
N LEU A 356 -2.19 13.09 -9.23
CA LEU A 356 -3.31 12.29 -8.74
C LEU A 356 -4.66 12.95 -8.98
N PHE A 357 -4.75 14.28 -8.86
CA PHE A 357 -6.02 15.02 -8.83
C PHE A 357 -6.26 15.90 -10.06
N SER A 358 -5.40 15.94 -11.07
CA SER A 358 -5.59 16.79 -12.27
C SER A 358 -6.85 16.51 -13.10
N HIS A 359 -7.59 15.45 -12.79
CA HIS A 359 -8.87 15.14 -13.42
C HIS A 359 -10.06 15.77 -12.68
N LEU A 360 -9.83 16.37 -11.52
CA LEU A 360 -10.83 17.05 -10.71
C LEU A 360 -10.78 18.54 -11.03
N ASP A 361 -11.94 19.17 -11.13
CA ASP A 361 -12.01 20.63 -11.20
C ASP A 361 -11.38 21.25 -9.94
N GLU A 362 -10.65 22.36 -10.08
CA GLU A 362 -9.96 23.02 -8.95
C GLU A 362 -10.90 23.34 -7.76
N ARG A 363 -12.20 23.53 -8.04
CA ARG A 363 -13.24 23.77 -7.03
C ARG A 363 -13.69 22.50 -6.28
N ALA A 364 -13.52 21.32 -6.87
CA ALA A 364 -13.94 20.05 -6.29
C ALA A 364 -12.95 19.50 -5.25
N VAL A 365 -11.68 19.90 -5.33
CA VAL A 365 -10.65 19.52 -4.35
C VAL A 365 -10.58 20.63 -3.30
N GLY A 366 -11.43 20.56 -2.26
CA GLY A 366 -11.57 21.55 -1.19
C GLY A 366 -10.25 22.16 -0.69
N GLY A 367 -9.80 23.20 -1.38
CA GLY A 367 -8.73 24.13 -1.04
C GLY A 367 -9.38 25.49 -1.00
N GLY A 368 -9.46 26.08 0.19
CA GLY A 368 -9.97 27.44 0.33
C GLY A 368 -9.08 28.43 -0.46
N PRO A 369 -9.62 29.60 -0.82
CA PRO A 369 -8.93 30.61 -1.62
C PRO A 369 -7.64 31.22 -1.02
N ASP A 370 -7.17 30.77 0.15
CA ASP A 370 -6.00 31.33 0.86
C ASP A 370 -4.73 30.46 0.87
N GLN A 371 -4.61 29.48 -0.03
CA GLN A 371 -3.30 28.91 -0.34
C GLN A 371 -2.94 29.16 -1.80
N PRO A 372 -2.06 30.13 -2.10
CA PRO A 372 -1.53 30.26 -3.45
C PRO A 372 -0.78 28.98 -3.78
N LEU A 373 -1.14 28.37 -4.92
CA LEU A 373 -0.27 27.45 -5.64
C LEU A 373 1.12 28.10 -5.71
N PRO A 374 2.23 27.38 -5.41
CA PRO A 374 3.54 27.91 -5.70
C PRO A 374 3.55 28.23 -7.19
N ARG A 375 3.60 29.53 -7.50
CA ARG A 375 3.71 30.01 -8.87
C ARG A 375 4.85 29.24 -9.52
N SER A 376 4.58 28.75 -10.72
CA SER A 376 5.57 28.36 -11.70
C SER A 376 6.85 29.15 -11.50
N LEU A 377 7.96 28.44 -11.26
CA LEU A 377 9.28 29.02 -11.39
C LEU A 377 9.34 29.72 -12.76
N PRO A 378 9.71 31.00 -12.83
CA PRO A 378 9.83 31.67 -14.11
C PRO A 378 10.92 30.97 -14.92
N ARG A 379 10.53 30.49 -16.11
CA ARG A 379 11.48 30.22 -17.19
C ARG A 379 12.11 31.56 -17.57
N GLY A 380 13.43 31.65 -17.44
CA GLY A 380 14.26 32.60 -18.19
C GLY A 380 14.80 33.80 -17.40
N LEU A 381 16.13 33.80 -17.25
CA LEU A 381 17.12 34.90 -17.27
C LEU A 381 18.47 34.17 -17.02
N VAL A 382 19.25 33.75 -18.03
CA VAL A 382 20.08 34.53 -18.97
C VAL A 382 20.97 35.57 -18.25
N ASN A 383 22.29 35.33 -18.35
CA ASN A 383 23.45 36.21 -18.11
C ASN A 383 23.73 36.63 -16.65
N THR A 384 24.68 35.98 -15.99
CA THR A 384 26.13 36.30 -15.96
C THR A 384 26.90 35.15 -15.34
#